data_AF-A0A497K3N5-F1
#
_entry.id   AF-A0A497K3N5-F1
#
_cell.length_a   1.000
_cell.length_b   1.000
_cell.length_c   1.000
_cell.angle_alpha   90.00
_cell.angle_beta   90.00
_cell.angle_gamma   90.00
#
_symmetry.space_group_name_H-M   'P 1'
#
loop_
_entity.id
_entity.type
_entity.pdbx_description
1 polymer ?
#
loop_
_entity_poly.entity_id
_entity_poly.type
_entity_poly.pdbx_seq_one_letter_code
_entity_poly.pdbx_strand_id
1 'polypeptide(L)' 'MIRVSADFAKEVKKRLGGETITNCYQCGTCTSSCPVARVTNRFNPRKLIVKSLRGRRDDVLTGEMIWLCCSCFNCQER' A
#
# COMPACT_ATOMS: atom_id res chain seq x y z
N MET A 1 5.56 7.94 -21.55
CA MET A 1 4.23 7.47 -21.12
C MET A 1 4.41 6.42 -20.04
N ILE A 2 3.87 6.63 -18.84
CA ILE A 2 3.90 5.62 -17.77
C ILE A 2 2.88 4.54 -18.14
N ARG A 3 3.37 3.35 -18.49
CA ARG A 3 2.52 2.18 -18.79
C ARG A 3 1.96 1.66 -17.47
N VAL A 4 0.71 1.99 -17.17
CA VAL A 4 0.00 1.46 -16.00
C VAL A 4 -0.38 0.01 -16.32
N SER A 5 0.35 -0.96 -15.77
CA SER A 5 0.00 -2.38 -15.87
C SER A 5 -0.69 -2.84 -14.58
N ALA A 6 -1.84 -3.50 -14.69
CA ALA A 6 -2.58 -4.01 -13.54
C ALA A 6 -1.99 -5.33 -12.99
N ASP A 7 -0.86 -5.79 -13.52
CA ASP A 7 -0.33 -7.13 -13.27
C ASP A 7 0.11 -7.31 -11.82
N PHE A 8 0.73 -6.29 -11.24
CA PHE A 8 1.13 -6.35 -9.85
C PHE A 8 -0.06 -6.32 -8.89
N ALA A 9 -1.10 -5.53 -9.18
CA ALA A 9 -2.33 -5.55 -8.39
C ALA A 9 -3.01 -6.92 -8.39
N LYS A 10 -3.01 -7.61 -9.55
CA LYS A 10 -3.50 -9.00 -9.68
C LYS A 10 -2.64 -9.97 -8.88
N GLU A 11 -1.32 -9.79 -8.86
CA GLU A 11 -0.40 -10.59 -8.03
C GLU A 11 -0.74 -10.43 -6.54
N VAL A 12 -0.88 -9.20 -6.07
CA VAL A 12 -1.21 -8.91 -4.66
C VAL A 12 -2.59 -9.46 -4.29
N LYS A 13 -3.58 -9.37 -5.19
CA LYS A 13 -4.93 -9.92 -4.97
C LYS A 13 -4.96 -11.43 -4.72
N LYS A 14 -3.97 -12.17 -5.22
CA LYS A 14 -3.83 -13.62 -5.01
C LYS A 14 -3.17 -13.97 -3.67
N ARG A 15 -2.66 -12.99 -2.91
CA ARG A 15 -2.06 -13.19 -1.59
C ARG A 15 -3.14 -13.08 -0.52
N LEU A 16 -2.99 -13.86 0.54
CA LEU A 16 -3.85 -13.81 1.73
C LEU A 16 -3.89 -12.38 2.28
N GLY A 17 -5.09 -11.82 2.46
CA GLY A 17 -5.31 -10.45 2.93
C GLY A 17 -5.16 -9.37 1.85
N GLY A 18 -4.84 -9.75 0.61
CA GLY A 18 -4.73 -8.84 -0.53
C GLY A 18 -5.97 -8.77 -1.42
N GLU A 19 -7.00 -9.56 -1.14
CA GLU A 19 -8.16 -9.81 -2.01
C GLU A 19 -8.93 -8.52 -2.34
N THR A 20 -8.90 -7.55 -1.41
CA THR A 20 -9.64 -6.29 -1.47
C THR A 20 -8.79 -5.10 -1.91
N ILE A 21 -7.52 -5.30 -2.32
CA ILE A 21 -6.62 -4.18 -2.67
C ILE A 21 -7.18 -3.26 -3.76
N THR A 22 -7.92 -3.82 -4.73
CA THR A 22 -8.54 -3.07 -5.84
C THR A 22 -9.75 -2.23 -5.42
N ASN A 23 -10.24 -2.40 -4.18
CA ASN A 23 -11.37 -1.61 -3.65
C ASN A 23 -10.92 -0.26 -3.10
N CYS A 24 -9.61 0.00 -3.01
CA CYS A 24 -9.08 1.23 -2.45
C CYS A 24 -9.43 2.44 -3.33
N TYR A 25 -10.24 3.35 -2.79
CA TYR A 25 -10.67 4.60 -3.44
C TYR A 25 -9.97 5.86 -2.89
N GLN A 26 -8.84 5.68 -2.18
CA GLN A 26 -7.97 6.77 -1.72
C GLN A 26 -8.51 7.69 -0.59
N CYS A 27 -9.41 7.21 0.28
CA CYS A 27 -9.92 7.99 1.42
C CYS A 27 -8.85 8.50 2.40
N GLY A 28 -7.77 7.73 2.61
CA GLY A 28 -6.68 8.10 3.52
C GLY A 28 -6.84 7.69 4.99
N THR A 29 -7.92 7.01 5.38
CA THR A 29 -8.12 6.49 6.74
C THR A 29 -6.94 5.65 7.24
N CYS A 30 -6.35 4.82 6.37
CA CYS A 30 -5.17 4.03 6.70
C CYS A 30 -3.94 4.88 7.05
N THR A 31 -3.81 6.09 6.49
CA THR A 31 -2.70 7.00 6.79
C THR A 31 -2.93 7.72 8.11
N SER A 32 -4.16 8.14 8.40
CA SER A 32 -4.48 8.83 9.66
C SER A 32 -4.39 7.90 10.87
N SER A 33 -4.72 6.62 10.72
CA SER A 33 -4.63 5.63 11.82
C SER A 33 -3.24 5.02 12.04
N CYS A 34 -2.29 5.28 11.14
CA CYS A 34 -0.98 4.65 11.18
C CYS A 34 -0.03 5.34 12.19
N PRO A 35 0.52 4.62 13.19
CA PRO A 35 1.46 5.20 14.15
C PRO A 35 2.79 5.62 13.49
N VAL A 36 3.26 4.88 12.48
CA VAL A 36 4.53 5.17 11.79
C VAL A 36 4.42 6.43 10.95
N ALA A 37 3.32 6.59 10.20
CA ALA A 37 3.07 7.79 9.38
C ALA A 37 2.91 9.07 10.21
N ARG A 38 2.58 8.95 11.52
CA ARG A 38 2.55 10.08 12.46
C ARG A 38 3.95 10.52 12.91
N VAL A 39 4.92 9.61 12.90
CA VAL A 39 6.29 9.87 13.39
C VAL A 39 7.23 10.23 12.23
N THR A 40 7.03 9.67 11.04
CA THR A 40 7.89 9.92 9.88
C THR A 40 7.10 10.05 8.58
N ASN A 41 7.55 10.96 7.71
CA ASN A 41 7.00 11.14 6.36
C ASN A 41 7.50 10.08 5.35
N ARG A 42 8.44 9.22 5.75
CA ARG A 42 9.00 8.15 4.92
C ARG A 42 8.02 7.00 4.68
N PHE A 43 7.01 6.86 5.55
CA PHE A 43 5.97 5.85 5.44
C PHE A 43 4.60 6.46 5.16
N ASN A 44 3.89 5.89 4.18
CA ASN A 44 2.50 6.22 3.93
C ASN A 44 1.78 5.00 3.32
N PRO A 45 0.91 4.32 4.08
CA PRO A 45 0.26 3.10 3.60
C PRO A 45 -0.65 3.36 2.39
N ARG A 46 -1.29 4.54 2.31
CA ARG A 46 -2.11 4.90 1.13
C ARG A 46 -1.26 4.99 -0.13
N LYS A 47 -0.10 5.67 -0.07
CA LYS A 47 0.82 5.77 -1.21
C LYS A 47 1.35 4.40 -1.63
N LEU A 48 1.58 3.50 -0.67
CA LEU A 48 1.99 2.12 -0.95
C LEU A 48 0.93 1.40 -1.79
N ILE A 49 -0.33 1.43 -1.37
CA ILE A 49 -1.45 0.83 -2.12
C ILE A 49 -1.57 1.43 -3.53
N VAL A 50 -1.44 2.76 -3.68
CA VAL A 50 -1.47 3.40 -5.02
C VAL A 50 -0.36 2.89 -5.92
N LYS A 51 0.87 2.77 -5.40
CA LYS A 51 1.99 2.24 -6.19
C LYS A 51 1.71 0.81 -6.64
N SER A 52 1.17 -0.01 -5.74
CA SER A 52 0.77 -1.39 -6.06
C SER A 52 -0.30 -1.45 -7.15
N LEU A 53 -1.35 -0.63 -7.04
CA LEU A 53 -2.43 -0.54 -8.02
C LEU A 53 -1.97 -0.02 -9.38
N ARG A 54 -0.94 0.83 -9.42
CA ARG A 54 -0.37 1.38 -10.65
C ARG A 54 0.66 0.47 -11.32
N GLY A 55 0.87 -0.74 -10.82
CA GLY A 55 1.85 -1.67 -11.40
C GLY A 55 3.30 -1.34 -11.05
N ARG A 56 3.56 -0.44 -10.11
CA ARG A 56 4.92 -0.04 -9.70
C ARG A 56 5.55 -1.07 -8.77
N ARG A 57 5.67 -2.31 -9.25
CA ARG A 57 6.17 -3.47 -8.49
C ARG A 57 7.55 -3.21 -7.92
N ASP A 58 8.50 -2.83 -8.76
CA ASP A 58 9.89 -2.68 -8.32
C ASP A 58 10.02 -1.58 -7.26
N ASP A 59 9.32 -0.45 -7.43
CA ASP A 59 9.33 0.64 -6.44
C ASP A 59 8.69 0.28 -5.09
N VAL A 60 7.84 -0.75 -5.07
CA VAL A 60 7.24 -1.29 -3.86
C VAL A 60 8.20 -2.29 -3.21
N LEU A 61 8.77 -3.20 -3.99
CA LEU A 61 9.60 -4.30 -3.49
C LEU A 61 11.04 -3.90 -3.14
N THR A 62 11.63 -2.94 -3.86
CA THR A 62 12.98 -2.42 -3.55
C THR A 62 12.97 -1.23 -2.61
N GLY A 63 11.79 -0.63 -2.40
CA GLY A 63 11.63 0.54 -1.55
C GLY A 63 11.68 0.21 -0.05
N GLU A 64 12.21 1.12 0.74
CA GLU A 64 12.22 1.02 2.21
C GLU A 64 10.81 1.12 2.84
N MET A 65 9.85 1.68 2.11
CA MET A 65 8.52 2.00 2.63
C MET A 65 7.80 0.75 3.17
N ILE A 66 7.89 -0.41 2.50
CA ILE A 66 7.22 -1.63 2.98
C ILE A 66 7.76 -2.10 4.34
N TRP A 67 9.05 -1.88 4.59
CA TRP A 67 9.75 -2.33 5.78
C TRP A 67 9.52 -1.44 7.01
N LEU A 68 8.94 -0.26 6.81
CA LEU A 68 8.55 0.63 7.91
C LEU A 68 7.18 0.26 8.51
N CYS A 69 6.44 -0.68 7.91
CA CYS A 69 5.17 -1.15 8.47
C CYS A 69 5.39 -1.97 9.75
N CYS A 70 4.74 -1.59 10.86
CA CYS A 70 4.80 -2.36 12.11
C CYS A 70 3.79 -3.51 12.20
N SER A 71 3.03 -3.79 11.13
CA SER A 71 1.97 -4.82 11.11
C SER A 71 1.01 -4.74 12.31
N CYS A 72 0.62 -3.53 12.72
CA CYS A 72 -0.24 -3.31 13.88
C CYS A 72 -1.75 -3.40 13.59
N PHE A 73 -2.15 -3.67 12.34
CA PHE A 73 -3.53 -3.85 11.88
C PHE A 73 -4.51 -2.66 12.05
N ASN A 74 -4.09 -1.53 12.63
CA ASN A 74 -4.92 -0.32 12.76
C ASN A 74 -5.55 0.18 11.44
N CYS A 75 -4.90 -0.04 10.30
CA CYS A 75 -5.43 0.38 9.00
C CYS A 75 -6.39 -0.64 8.37
N GLN A 76 -6.43 -1.87 8.88
CA GLN A 76 -7.35 -2.92 8.44
C GLN A 76 -8.68 -2.85 9.19
N GLU A 77 -8.64 -2.49 10.47
CA GLU A 77 -9.83 -2.34 11.34
C GLU A 77 -10.64 -1.05 11.10
N ARG A 78 -10.26 -0.21 10.12
CA ARG A 78 -10.80 1.14 9.92
C ARG A 78 -11.37 1.35 8.53
#